data_AF-A0B790-F1
#
_entry.id   AF-A0B790-F1
#
_cell.length_a   1.000
_cell.length_b   1.000
_cell.length_c   1.000
_cell.angle_alpha   90.00
_cell.angle_beta   90.00
_cell.angle_gamma   90.00
#
_symmetry.space_group_name_H-M   'P 1'
#
loop_
_entity.id
_entity.type
_entity.pdbx_description
1 polymer ?
#
loop_
_entity_poly.entity_id
_entity_poly.type
_entity_poly.pdbx_seq_one_letter_code
_entity_poly.pdbx_strand_id
1 'polypeptide(L)'
;MYTINPDTVSLDNMIERGTEFHGHLGPFLVLGIRMGLAALSELGSRGHKDISAVVRSGSRPPVSCLADGIQISTGCTLGKGNISVLQDGVPEATFSSNGRTVSFRVRGSIAEKISKLSHDELEDFSWKISRMPLDSIIERL
;
A
#
# COMPACT_ATOMS: atom_id res chain seq x y z
N MET A 1 -17.65 -15.36 -0.99
CA MET A 1 -16.31 -15.03 -0.45
C MET A 1 -16.19 -13.52 -0.36
N TYR A 2 -15.52 -13.00 0.66
CA TYR A 2 -15.29 -11.56 0.79
C TYR A 2 -14.21 -11.11 -0.22
N THR A 3 -14.49 -10.05 -0.97
CA THR A 3 -13.58 -9.47 -1.97
C THR A 3 -13.62 -7.95 -1.88
N ILE A 4 -12.54 -7.28 -2.29
CA ILE A 4 -12.46 -5.82 -2.29
C ILE A 4 -12.91 -5.32 -3.65
N ASN A 5 -13.88 -4.41 -3.67
CA ASN A 5 -14.20 -3.65 -4.88
C ASN A 5 -13.45 -2.31 -4.80
N PRO A 6 -12.34 -2.13 -5.54
CA PRO A 6 -11.52 -0.93 -5.42
C PRO A 6 -12.26 0.35 -5.83
N ASP A 7 -13.33 0.24 -6.63
CA ASP A 7 -14.07 1.39 -7.16
C ASP A 7 -15.14 1.91 -6.19
N THR A 8 -15.47 1.15 -5.13
CA THR A 8 -16.56 1.49 -4.19
C THR A 8 -16.17 1.37 -2.72
N VAL A 9 -15.03 0.76 -2.41
CA VAL A 9 -14.58 0.63 -1.02
C VAL A 9 -14.23 1.99 -0.43
N SER A 10 -14.70 2.24 0.80
CA SER A 10 -14.32 3.43 1.56
C SER A 10 -12.84 3.37 1.92
N LEU A 11 -12.08 4.39 1.50
CA LEU A 11 -10.67 4.52 1.87
C LEU A 11 -10.51 4.68 3.38
N ASP A 12 -11.38 5.44 4.03
CA ASP A 12 -11.34 5.67 5.48
C ASP A 12 -11.51 4.33 6.23
N ASN A 13 -12.48 3.51 5.84
CA ASN A 13 -12.67 2.19 6.45
C ASN A 13 -11.46 1.26 6.22
N MET A 14 -10.75 1.43 5.10
CA MET A 14 -9.54 0.66 4.85
C MET A 14 -8.36 1.12 5.71
N ILE A 15 -8.26 2.43 5.94
CA ILE A 15 -7.27 3.02 6.85
C ILE A 15 -7.56 2.59 8.29
N GLU A 16 -8.81 2.61 8.74
CA GLU A 16 -9.22 2.13 10.07
C GLU A 16 -8.83 0.66 10.26
N ARG A 17 -9.24 -0.21 9.34
CA ARG A 17 -8.89 -1.64 9.38
C ARG A 17 -7.39 -1.88 9.33
N GLY A 18 -6.67 -1.10 8.52
CA GLY A 18 -5.22 -1.17 8.45
C GLY A 18 -4.56 -0.74 9.75
N THR A 19 -5.09 0.31 10.39
CA THR A 19 -4.61 0.82 11.68
C THR A 19 -4.82 -0.20 12.79
N GLU A 20 -5.99 -0.83 12.86
CA GLU A 20 -6.28 -1.91 13.81
C GLU A 20 -5.33 -3.10 13.62
N PHE A 21 -5.09 -3.51 12.38
CA PHE A 21 -4.18 -4.62 12.08
C PHE A 21 -2.72 -4.29 12.40
N HIS A 22 -2.28 -3.08 12.04
CA HIS A 22 -0.89 -2.64 12.16
C HIS A 22 -0.53 -2.16 13.58
N GLY A 23 -1.53 -1.69 14.33
CA GLY A 23 -1.39 -1.16 15.69
C GLY A 23 -1.23 0.36 15.78
N HIS A 24 -1.06 1.06 14.66
CA HIS A 24 -1.05 2.54 14.59
C HIS A 24 -1.23 3.03 13.15
N LEU A 25 -1.58 4.32 13.00
CA LEU A 25 -1.66 5.00 11.71
C LEU A 25 -0.30 5.57 11.32
N GLY A 26 0.14 5.29 10.10
CA GLY A 26 1.39 5.83 9.56
C GLY A 26 1.35 6.02 8.05
N PRO A 27 2.21 6.88 7.48
CA PRO A 27 2.09 7.28 6.09
C PRO A 27 2.40 6.13 5.13
N PHE A 28 3.36 5.24 5.45
CA PHE A 28 3.65 4.07 4.63
C PHE A 28 2.51 3.04 4.66
N LEU A 29 1.77 2.91 5.76
CA LEU A 29 0.55 2.09 5.81
C LEU A 29 -0.49 2.61 4.82
N VAL A 30 -0.79 3.92 4.87
CA VAL A 30 -1.74 4.57 3.96
C VAL A 30 -1.27 4.46 2.51
N LEU A 31 0.01 4.69 2.23
CA LEU A 31 0.58 4.54 0.89
C LEU A 31 0.43 3.10 0.37
N GLY A 32 0.66 2.11 1.21
CA GLY A 32 0.47 0.69 0.85
C GLY A 32 -0.99 0.37 0.51
N ILE A 33 -1.94 0.89 1.30
CA ILE A 33 -3.38 0.75 1.02
C ILE A 33 -3.72 1.36 -0.35
N ARG A 34 -3.25 2.59 -0.59
CA ARG A 34 -3.53 3.29 -1.84
C ARG A 34 -2.90 2.62 -3.06
N MET A 35 -1.67 2.13 -2.95
CA MET A 35 -1.00 1.36 -4.02
C MET A 35 -1.79 0.09 -4.36
N GLY A 36 -2.25 -0.65 -3.34
CA GLY A 36 -3.01 -1.87 -3.57
C GLY A 36 -4.37 -1.62 -4.20
N LEU A 37 -5.12 -0.60 -3.76
CA LEU A 37 -6.41 -0.24 -4.38
C LEU A 37 -6.23 0.19 -5.84
N ALA A 38 -5.20 0.99 -6.14
CA ALA A 38 -4.86 1.37 -7.50
C ALA A 38 -4.50 0.15 -8.37
N ALA A 39 -3.71 -0.78 -7.84
CA ALA A 39 -3.34 -2.02 -8.53
C ALA A 39 -4.57 -2.88 -8.85
N LEU A 40 -5.50 -3.05 -7.90
CA LEU A 40 -6.73 -3.80 -8.12
C LEU A 40 -7.56 -3.18 -9.26
N SER A 41 -7.73 -1.85 -9.24
CA SER A 41 -8.49 -1.14 -10.27
C SER A 41 -7.84 -1.29 -11.65
N GLU A 42 -6.53 -1.03 -11.78
CA GLU A 42 -5.81 -1.16 -13.06
C GLU A 42 -5.79 -2.59 -13.61
N LEU A 43 -5.63 -3.58 -12.72
CA LEU A 43 -5.59 -4.99 -13.10
C LEU A 43 -6.98 -5.62 -13.24
N GLY A 44 -8.06 -4.88 -13.00
CA GLY A 44 -9.43 -5.40 -13.01
C GLY A 44 -9.63 -6.60 -12.07
N SER A 45 -8.91 -6.61 -10.94
CA SER A 45 -8.93 -7.67 -9.93
C SER A 45 -9.77 -7.24 -8.74
N ARG A 46 -10.42 -8.21 -8.08
CA ARG A 46 -11.11 -7.99 -6.79
C ARG A 46 -10.28 -8.46 -5.58
N GLY A 47 -9.01 -8.77 -5.83
CA GLY A 47 -8.07 -9.27 -4.85
C GLY A 47 -8.29 -10.75 -4.52
N HIS A 48 -7.55 -11.21 -3.52
CA HIS A 48 -7.61 -12.56 -2.94
C HIS A 48 -6.70 -13.64 -3.56
N LYS A 49 -7.03 -14.23 -4.71
CA LYS A 49 -6.32 -15.42 -5.26
C LYS A 49 -5.79 -15.24 -6.68
N ASP A 50 -6.41 -14.36 -7.43
CA ASP A 50 -6.07 -14.01 -8.82
C ASP A 50 -4.97 -12.96 -8.92
N ILE A 51 -4.45 -12.48 -7.78
CA ILE A 51 -3.42 -11.45 -7.70
C ILE A 51 -2.26 -11.90 -6.80
N SER A 52 -1.06 -11.49 -7.16
CA SER A 52 0.14 -11.56 -6.32
C SER A 52 0.81 -10.18 -6.22
N ALA A 53 1.61 -10.00 -5.17
CA ALA A 53 2.39 -8.78 -4.95
C ALA A 53 3.85 -9.09 -4.58
N VAL A 54 4.78 -8.31 -5.12
CA VAL A 54 6.19 -8.28 -4.69
C VAL A 54 6.47 -6.89 -4.15
N VAL A 55 6.79 -6.79 -2.86
CA VAL A 55 7.02 -5.53 -2.15
C VAL A 55 8.51 -5.40 -1.85
N ARG A 56 9.11 -4.25 -2.15
CA ARG A 56 10.57 -4.03 -2.02
C ARG A 56 10.96 -3.28 -0.74
N SER A 57 10.01 -3.14 0.19
CA SER A 57 10.13 -2.32 1.40
C SER A 57 11.15 -2.83 2.42
N GLY A 58 11.60 -4.08 2.29
CA GLY A 58 12.27 -4.79 3.37
C GLY A 58 11.41 -4.96 4.62
N SER A 59 12.07 -5.32 5.72
CA SER A 59 11.47 -5.69 7.00
C SER A 59 11.71 -4.68 8.13
N ARG A 60 12.29 -3.52 7.82
CA ARG A 60 12.61 -2.47 8.81
C ARG A 60 11.64 -1.29 8.70
N PRO A 61 10.99 -0.87 9.80
CA PRO A 61 10.21 0.35 9.84
C PRO A 61 11.08 1.60 9.55
N PRO A 62 10.49 2.68 9.04
CA PRO A 62 9.06 2.83 8.75
C PRO A 62 8.64 2.32 7.35
N VAL A 63 9.59 2.01 6.46
CA VAL A 63 9.28 1.63 5.06
C VAL A 63 8.54 0.30 4.99
N SER A 64 8.87 -0.67 5.86
CA SER A 64 8.22 -1.98 5.89
C SER A 64 6.71 -1.94 6.16
N CYS A 65 6.18 -0.88 6.78
CA CYS A 65 4.74 -0.71 7.02
C CYS A 65 3.93 -0.67 5.71
N LEU A 66 4.60 -0.39 4.58
CA LEU A 66 4.01 -0.47 3.25
C LEU A 66 3.40 -1.86 2.95
N ALA A 67 4.10 -2.92 3.36
CA ALA A 67 3.66 -4.29 3.12
C ALA A 67 2.30 -4.56 3.77
N ASP A 68 2.07 -4.10 5.00
CA ASP A 68 0.81 -4.28 5.70
C ASP A 68 -0.35 -3.56 5.00
N GLY A 69 -0.12 -2.33 4.54
CA GLY A 69 -1.12 -1.60 3.75
C GLY A 69 -1.51 -2.33 2.46
N ILE A 70 -0.52 -2.96 1.80
CA ILE A 70 -0.74 -3.80 0.62
C ILE A 70 -1.55 -5.06 0.98
N GLN A 71 -1.24 -5.73 2.08
CA GLN A 71 -2.00 -6.90 2.53
C GLN A 71 -3.47 -6.56 2.78
N ILE A 72 -3.73 -5.41 3.40
CA ILE A 72 -5.08 -4.92 3.73
C ILE A 72 -5.89 -4.57 2.49
N SER A 73 -5.27 -3.95 1.49
CA SER A 73 -5.96 -3.42 0.31
C SER A 73 -6.13 -4.42 -0.83
N THR A 74 -5.26 -5.42 -0.94
CA THR A 74 -5.28 -6.40 -2.05
C THR A 74 -5.75 -7.79 -1.63
N GLY A 75 -5.64 -8.08 -0.33
CA GLY A 75 -5.67 -9.44 0.16
C GLY A 75 -4.48 -10.28 -0.31
N CYS A 76 -3.39 -9.73 -0.87
CA CYS A 76 -2.15 -10.47 -1.01
C CYS A 76 -1.53 -10.61 0.38
N THR A 77 -1.49 -11.81 0.96
CA THR A 77 -1.10 -11.99 2.36
C THR A 77 -0.02 -13.03 2.51
N LEU A 78 0.86 -12.89 3.50
CA LEU A 78 1.94 -13.85 3.77
C LEU A 78 1.41 -15.27 3.96
N GLY A 79 0.34 -15.44 4.75
CA GLY A 79 -0.25 -16.75 5.01
C GLY A 79 -0.87 -17.43 3.78
N LYS A 80 -1.26 -16.66 2.75
CA LYS A 80 -1.72 -17.21 1.47
C LYS A 80 -0.60 -17.45 0.46
N GLY A 81 0.62 -17.01 0.78
CA GLY A 81 1.79 -17.16 -0.09
C GLY A 81 1.73 -16.37 -1.39
N ASN A 82 0.84 -15.37 -1.50
CA ASN A 82 0.70 -14.52 -2.70
C ASN A 82 1.26 -13.09 -2.50
N ILE A 83 2.08 -12.89 -1.47
CA ILE A 83 2.91 -11.70 -1.31
C ILE A 83 4.35 -12.12 -0.97
N SER A 84 5.32 -11.44 -1.56
CA SER A 84 6.76 -11.60 -1.26
C SER A 84 7.37 -10.26 -0.90
N VAL A 85 8.23 -10.22 0.13
CA VAL A 85 8.92 -9.00 0.57
C VAL A 85 10.42 -9.10 0.29
N LEU A 86 10.93 -8.31 -0.64
CA LEU A 86 12.35 -8.16 -0.95
C LEU A 86 13.00 -7.16 0.01
N GLN A 87 14.26 -7.41 0.37
CA GLN A 87 14.98 -6.67 1.41
C GLN A 87 15.74 -5.44 0.88
N ASP A 88 15.13 -4.69 -0.04
CA ASP A 88 15.78 -3.54 -0.70
C ASP A 88 15.63 -2.23 0.08
N GLY A 89 14.62 -2.13 0.96
CA GLY A 89 14.37 -0.94 1.76
C GLY A 89 13.73 0.22 0.97
N VAL A 90 13.12 -0.05 -0.19
CA VAL A 90 12.51 0.98 -1.04
C VAL A 90 10.98 0.84 -1.08
N PRO A 91 10.22 1.95 -1.03
CA PRO A 91 8.77 1.91 -0.99
C PRO A 91 8.16 1.67 -2.39
N GLU A 92 8.32 0.45 -2.90
CA GLU A 92 7.89 0.01 -4.22
C GLU A 92 7.17 -1.34 -4.13
N ALA A 93 6.17 -1.53 -4.99
CA ALA A 93 5.52 -2.81 -5.15
C ALA A 93 5.10 -3.07 -6.60
N THR A 94 5.24 -4.33 -7.00
CA THR A 94 4.77 -4.87 -8.27
C THR A 94 3.61 -5.82 -8.01
N PHE A 95 2.55 -5.67 -8.79
CA PHE A 95 1.33 -6.46 -8.70
C PHE A 95 1.09 -7.19 -10.02
N SER A 96 0.70 -8.45 -9.96
CA SER A 96 0.42 -9.26 -11.14
C SER A 96 -0.91 -9.98 -11.02
N SER A 97 -1.73 -9.92 -12.07
CA SER A 97 -3.01 -10.63 -12.16
C SER A 97 -3.33 -10.94 -13.62
N ASN A 98 -3.76 -12.17 -13.90
CA ASN A 98 -4.21 -12.61 -15.23
C ASN A 98 -3.26 -12.24 -16.38
N GLY A 99 -1.94 -12.42 -16.19
CA GLY A 99 -0.91 -12.11 -17.18
C GLY A 99 -0.59 -10.62 -17.36
N ARG A 100 -1.22 -9.73 -16.60
CA ARG A 100 -0.93 -8.29 -16.55
C ARG A 100 -0.16 -7.93 -15.29
N THR A 101 0.69 -6.92 -15.41
CA THR A 101 1.52 -6.44 -14.31
C THR A 101 1.49 -4.91 -14.25
N VAL A 102 1.45 -4.37 -13.03
CA VAL A 102 1.64 -2.94 -12.76
C VAL A 102 2.60 -2.77 -11.60
N SER A 103 3.47 -1.76 -11.68
CA SER A 103 4.45 -1.43 -10.66
C SER A 103 4.25 0.02 -10.21
N PHE A 104 4.37 0.23 -8.91
CA PHE A 104 4.22 1.54 -8.27
C PHE A 104 5.37 1.80 -7.31
N ARG A 105 5.78 3.06 -7.22
CA ARG A 105 6.77 3.55 -6.24
C ARG A 105 6.27 4.81 -5.57
N VAL A 106 6.49 4.95 -4.26
CA VAL A 106 6.24 6.22 -3.56
C VAL A 106 7.20 7.27 -4.10
N ARG A 107 6.69 8.45 -4.46
CA ARG A 107 7.52 9.54 -4.98
C ARG A 107 8.59 9.94 -3.96
N GLY A 108 9.81 10.17 -4.45
CA GLY A 108 10.94 10.58 -3.62
C GLY A 108 10.66 11.81 -2.76
N SER A 109 9.92 12.79 -3.30
CA SER A 109 9.50 13.99 -2.56
C SER A 109 8.59 13.69 -1.36
N ILE A 110 7.74 12.65 -1.45
CA ILE A 110 6.90 12.21 -0.34
C ILE A 110 7.74 11.44 0.68
N ALA A 111 8.60 10.52 0.22
CA ALA A 111 9.49 9.76 1.12
C ALA A 111 10.43 10.69 1.91
N GLU A 112 11.03 11.67 1.25
CA GLU A 112 11.86 12.69 1.88
C GLU A 112 11.06 13.52 2.90
N LYS A 113 9.83 13.89 2.55
CA LYS A 113 8.96 14.61 3.48
C LYS A 113 8.65 13.79 4.72
N ILE A 114 8.29 12.51 4.58
CA ILE A 114 8.03 11.62 5.72
C ILE A 114 9.24 11.55 6.66
N SER A 115 10.46 11.46 6.11
CA SER A 115 11.69 11.37 6.93
C SER A 115 12.00 12.62 7.77
N LYS A 116 11.35 13.75 7.48
CA LYS A 116 11.57 15.03 8.16
C LYS A 116 10.50 15.34 9.20
N LEU A 117 9.43 14.55 9.27
CA LEU A 117 8.33 14.76 10.21
C LEU A 117 8.65 14.12 11.56
N SER A 118 8.23 14.79 12.63
CA SER A 118 8.18 14.22 13.97
C SER A 118 7.08 13.16 14.09
N HIS A 119 7.12 12.36 15.15
CA HIS A 119 6.12 11.31 15.39
C HIS A 119 4.69 11.87 15.43
N ASP A 120 4.49 13.01 16.10
CA ASP A 120 3.19 13.66 16.24
C ASP A 120 2.63 14.19 14.90
N GLU A 121 3.51 14.53 13.95
CA GLU A 121 3.10 15.02 12.62
C GLU A 121 2.78 13.88 11.64
N LEU A 122 3.21 12.65 11.91
CA LEU A 122 3.04 11.52 10.99
C LEU A 122 1.56 11.15 10.81
N GLU A 123 0.76 11.24 11.87
CA GLU A 123 -0.65 10.89 11.82
C GLU A 123 -1.44 11.89 10.94
N ASP A 124 -1.28 13.18 11.21
CA ASP A 124 -1.86 14.26 10.39
C ASP A 124 -1.43 14.15 8.92
N PHE A 125 -0.15 13.85 8.70
CA PHE A 125 0.35 13.69 7.34
C PHE A 125 -0.19 12.43 6.65
N SER A 126 -0.49 11.37 7.40
CA SER A 126 -1.14 10.16 6.86
C SER A 126 -2.53 10.48 6.32
N TRP A 127 -3.33 11.25 7.06
CA TRP A 127 -4.62 11.74 6.59
C TRP A 127 -4.49 12.69 5.41
N LYS A 128 -3.49 13.58 5.41
CA LYS A 128 -3.21 14.42 4.26
C LYS A 128 -2.89 13.60 3.01
N ILE A 129 -2.00 12.60 3.12
CA ILE A 129 -1.66 11.69 2.03
C ILE A 129 -2.91 10.96 1.53
N SER A 130 -3.82 10.52 2.41
CA SER A 130 -5.02 9.79 1.99
C SER A 130 -5.89 10.57 0.98
N ARG A 131 -5.88 11.90 1.05
CA ARG A 131 -6.70 12.81 0.24
C ARG A 131 -6.00 13.39 -0.97
N MET A 132 -4.68 13.21 -1.10
CA MET A 132 -3.92 13.75 -2.23
C MET A 132 -4.22 12.98 -3.54
N PRO A 133 -4.13 13.62 -4.72
CA PRO A 133 -4.16 12.89 -6.00
C PRO A 133 -3.11 11.78 -6.04
N LEU A 134 -3.45 10.60 -6.56
CA LEU A 134 -2.59 9.42 -6.50
C LEU A 134 -1.24 9.66 -7.21
N ASP A 135 -1.31 10.27 -8.39
CA ASP A 135 -0.16 10.65 -9.23
C ASP A 135 0.77 11.68 -8.58
N SER A 136 0.29 12.43 -7.58
CA SER A 136 1.09 13.37 -6.80
C SER A 136 1.91 12.71 -5.68
N ILE A 137 1.61 11.44 -5.34
CA ILE A 137 2.28 10.73 -4.24
C ILE A 137 2.91 9.39 -4.65
N ILE A 138 2.41 8.78 -5.72
CA ILE A 138 2.84 7.49 -6.25
C ILE A 138 3.17 7.67 -7.74
N GLU A 139 4.31 7.14 -8.13
CA GLU A 139 4.77 7.03 -9.51
C GLU A 139 4.46 5.61 -10.02
N ARG A 140 3.90 5.52 -11.23
CA ARG A 140 3.75 4.26 -11.96
C ARG A 140 5.03 4.00 -12.75
N LEU A 141 5.63 2.82 -12.57
CA LEU A 141 6.88 2.41 -13.22
C LEU A 141 6.65 1.69 -14.57
#